data_AF-A0A7X3YAK4-F1
#
_entry.id   AF-A0A7X3YAK4-F1
#
_cell.length_a   1.000
_cell.length_b   1.000
_cell.length_c   1.000
_cell.angle_alpha   90.00
_cell.angle_beta   90.00
_cell.angle_gamma   90.00
#
_symmetry.space_group_name_H-M   'P 1'
#
loop_
_entity.id
_entity.type
_entity.pdbx_description
1 polymer ?
#
loop_
_entity_poly.entity_id
_entity_poly.type
_entity_poly.pdbx_seq_one_letter_code
_entity_poly.pdbx_strand_id
1 'polypeptide(L)' 'MSAGLAALLAEVRACTHCAEHLPLGPRPVLRAEATARLLIVGQAPGTKVHASGVPWD' A
#
# COMPACT_ATOMS: atom_id res chain seq x y z
N MET A 1 9.21 -5.30 -13.99
CA MET A 1 9.32 -4.27 -12.93
C MET A 1 10.75 -3.74 -12.96
N SER A 2 10.99 -2.42 -12.93
CA SER A 2 12.38 -1.95 -12.75
C SER A 2 12.87 -2.39 -11.36
N ALA A 3 14.16 -2.70 -11.22
CA ALA A 3 14.73 -3.18 -9.96
C ALA A 3 14.50 -2.17 -8.81
N GLY A 4 14.62 -0.88 -9.11
CA GLY A 4 14.38 0.20 -8.14
C GLY A 4 12.93 0.26 -7.66
N LEU A 5 11.95 0.11 -8.57
CA LEU A 5 10.53 0.10 -8.18
C LEU A 5 10.20 -1.10 -7.30
N ALA A 6 10.74 -2.28 -7.62
CA ALA A 6 10.52 -3.48 -6.82
C ALA A 6 11.07 -3.31 -5.39
N ALA A 7 12.28 -2.76 -5.24
CA ALA A 7 12.90 -2.50 -3.94
C ALA A 7 12.06 -1.51 -3.12
N LEU A 8 11.67 -0.38 -3.71
CA LEU A 8 10.82 0.61 -3.04
C LEU A 8 9.49 0.02 -2.58
N LEU A 9 8.83 -0.79 -3.41
CA LEU A 9 7.56 -1.43 -3.03
C LEU A 9 7.74 -2.41 -1.87
N ALA A 10 8.89 -3.08 -1.77
CA ALA A 10 9.20 -3.95 -0.64
C ALA A 10 9.39 -3.15 0.65
N GLU A 11 10.11 -2.04 0.60
CA GLU A 11 10.30 -1.12 1.73
C GLU A 11 8.97 -0.54 2.23
N VAL A 12 8.12 -0.05 1.31
CA VAL A 12 6.80 0.49 1.66
C VAL A 12 5.92 -0.58 2.31
N ARG A 13 5.93 -1.82 1.81
CA ARG A 13 5.16 -2.93 2.39
C ARG A 13 5.66 -3.34 3.78
N ALA A 14 6.93 -3.09 4.10
CA ALA A 14 7.53 -3.37 5.40
C ALA A 14 7.38 -2.20 6.41
N CYS A 15 6.75 -1.09 6.01
CA CYS A 15 6.62 0.11 6.85
C CYS A 15 5.80 -0.14 8.12
N THR A 16 6.37 0.22 9.27
CA THR A 16 5.75 0.12 10.60
C THR A 16 5.68 1.45 11.36
N HIS A 17 6.01 2.58 10.73
CA HIS A 17 6.17 3.88 11.38
C HIS A 17 4.97 4.33 12.24
N CYS A 18 3.75 4.02 11.83
CA CYS A 18 2.54 4.46 12.52
C CYS A 18 1.94 3.37 13.44
N ALA A 19 2.67 2.30 13.76
CA ALA A 19 2.11 1.14 14.46
C ALA A 19 1.41 1.49 15.78
N GLU A 20 1.96 2.42 16.56
CA GLU A 20 1.40 2.83 17.86
C GLU A 20 0.10 3.65 17.72
N HIS A 21 -0.19 4.20 16.54
CA HIS A 21 -1.32 5.10 16.30
C HIS A 21 -2.45 4.45 15.50
N LEU A 22 -2.24 3.26 14.94
CA LEU A 22 -3.21 2.59 14.07
C LEU A 22 -3.96 1.48 14.83
N PRO A 23 -5.30 1.56 14.95
CA PRO A 23 -6.07 0.61 15.76
C PRO A 23 -6.02 -0.84 15.25
N LEU A 24 -5.75 -1.04 13.95
CA LEU A 24 -5.61 -2.36 13.32
C LEU A 24 -4.16 -2.65 12.88
N GLY A 25 -3.21 -1.85 13.36
CA GLY A 25 -1.81 -1.88 12.94
C GLY A 25 -1.58 -1.42 11.49
N PRO A 26 -0.32 -1.31 11.06
CA PRO A 26 0.02 -0.95 9.69
C PRO A 26 -0.24 -2.10 8.73
N ARG A 27 -0.96 -1.82 7.64
CA ARG A 27 -1.03 -2.70 6.47
C ARG A 27 -0.98 -1.83 5.21
N PRO A 28 0.22 -1.49 4.71
CA PRO A 28 0.35 -0.67 3.49
C PRO A 28 -0.32 -1.36 2.29
N VAL A 29 -1.38 -0.76 1.74
CA VAL A 29 -2.12 -1.26 0.58
C VAL A 29 -1.87 -0.35 -0.61
N LEU A 30 -1.11 -0.84 -1.58
CA LEU A 30 -0.86 -0.14 -2.84
C LEU A 30 -0.53 -1.13 -3.97
N ARG A 31 -0.74 -0.68 -5.21
CA ARG A 31 -0.31 -1.37 -6.43
C ARG A 31 0.35 -0.34 -7.34
N ALA A 32 1.46 -0.71 -7.96
CA ALA A 32 2.17 0.15 -8.89
C ALA A 32 2.86 -0.71 -9.95
N GLU A 33 2.89 -0.21 -11.17
CA GLU A 33 3.68 -0.75 -12.27
C GLU A 33 4.32 0.39 -13.06
N ALA A 34 5.53 0.17 -13.56
CA ALA A 34 6.27 1.18 -14.32
C ALA A 34 5.59 1.57 -15.64
N THR A 35 4.70 0.72 -16.14
CA THR A 35 3.94 0.91 -17.38
C THR A 35 2.53 1.48 -17.13
N ALA A 36 2.15 1.71 -15.87
CA ALA A 36 0.84 2.25 -15.54
C ALA A 36 0.64 3.63 -16.19
N ARG A 37 -0.49 3.81 -16.87
CA ARG A 37 -0.84 5.06 -17.57
C ARG A 37 -1.76 5.97 -16.75
N LEU A 38 -2.30 5.46 -15.65
CA LEU A 38 -3.25 6.14 -14.79
C LEU A 38 -2.83 5.95 -13.33
N LEU A 39 -2.81 7.06 -12.59
CA LEU A 39 -2.59 7.08 -11.15
C LEU A 39 -3.92 7.40 -10.46
N ILE A 40 -4.35 6.51 -9.56
CA ILE A 40 -5.53 6.71 -8.72
C ILE A 40 -5.05 6.82 -7.27
N VAL A 41 -5.34 7.95 -6.62
CA VAL A 41 -4.97 8.22 -5.22
C VAL A 41 -6.24 8.36 -4.39
N GLY A 42 -6.46 7.43 -3.48
CA GLY A 42 -7.53 7.51 -2.46
C GLY A 42 -7.05 8.18 -1.17
N GLN A 43 -7.94 8.33 -0.19
CA GLN A 43 -7.57 8.85 1.14
C GLN A 43 -6.79 7.84 1.97
N ALA A 44 -7.45 6.73 2.33
CA ALA A 44 -6.92 5.69 3.22
C ALA A 44 -7.75 4.40 3.07
N PRO A 45 -7.20 3.21 3.42
CA PRO A 45 -7.97 1.98 3.41
C PRO A 45 -9.05 1.99 4.50
N GLY A 46 -10.28 1.65 4.13
CA GLY A 46 -11.32 1.27 5.09
C GLY A 46 -11.06 -0.12 5.67
N THR A 47 -11.86 -0.55 6.65
CA THR A 47 -11.66 -1.85 7.33
C THR A 47 -11.76 -3.07 6.41
N LYS A 48 -12.61 -3.02 5.37
CA LYS A 48 -12.70 -4.08 4.33
C LYS A 48 -11.38 -4.23 3.56
N VAL A 49 -10.87 -3.12 3.03
CA VAL A 49 -9.56 -3.07 2.34
C VAL A 49 -8.43 -3.44 3.29
N HIS A 50 -8.50 -3.03 4.56
CA HIS A 50 -7.53 -3.46 5.57
C HIS A 50 -7.54 -4.96 5.80
N ALA A 51 -8.68 -5.64 5.68
CA ALA A 51 -8.78 -7.09 5.79
C ALA A 51 -8.34 -7.81 4.50
N SER A 52 -8.78 -7.35 3.33
CA SER A 52 -8.49 -8.00 2.03
C SER A 52 -7.09 -7.70 1.50
N GLY A 53 -6.57 -6.50 1.77
CA GLY A 53 -5.37 -5.98 1.12
C GLY A 53 -5.57 -5.61 -0.36
N VAL A 54 -6.82 -5.58 -0.83
CA VAL A 54 -7.18 -5.25 -2.21
C VAL A 54 -7.73 -3.83 -2.25
N PRO A 55 -7.08 -2.88 -2.96
CA PRO A 55 -7.64 -1.54 -3.13
C PRO A 55 -9.01 -1.61 -3.81
N TRP A 56 -9.99 -0.86 -3.30
CA TRP A 56 -11.33 -0.69 -3.89
C TRP A 56 -12.23 -1.94 -3.90
N ASP A 57 -12.02 -2.87 -2.97
CA ASP A 57 -12.92 -3.98 -2.62
C ASP A 57 -13.83 -3.61 -1.43
#